data_AF-A0AAW8ER60-F1
#
_entry.id   AF-A0AAW8ER60-F1
#
_cell.length_a   1.000
_cell.length_b   1.000
_cell.length_c   1.000
_cell.angle_alpha   90.00
_cell.angle_beta   90.00
_cell.angle_gamma   90.00
#
_symmetry.space_group_name_H-M   'P 1'
#
loop_
_entity.id
_entity.type
_entity.pdbx_description
1 polymer ?
#
loop_
_entity_poly.entity_id
_entity_poly.type
_entity_poly.pdbx_seq_one_letter_code
_entity_poly.pdbx_strand_id
1 'polypeptide(L)' 'MNQAIRFHETGGADVLRLEHVEVGEPGPGQARVRHSLIAV' A
#
# COMPACT_ATOMS: atom_id res chain seq x y z
N MET A 1 -8.22 6.90 6.63
CA MET A 1 -8.17 6.16 5.35
C MET A 1 -6.73 6.13 4.86
N ASN A 2 -6.15 4.95 4.65
CA ASN A 2 -4.82 4.82 4.04
C ASN A 2 -4.99 4.63 2.54
N GLN A 3 -3.98 5.02 1.76
CA GLN A 3 -3.96 4.78 0.31
C GLN A 3 -2.77 3.90 -0.04
N ALA A 4 -2.95 3.02 -1.01
CA ALA A 4 -1.90 2.17 -1.53
C ALA A 4 -2.03 2.03 -3.06
N ILE A 5 -0.89 1.84 -3.73
CA ILE A 5 -0.89 1.44 -5.14
C ILE A 5 -1.15 -0.07 -5.21
N ARG A 6 -2.17 -0.49 -5.97
CA ARG A 6 -2.53 -1.89 -6.22
C ARG A 6 -2.58 -2.18 -7.71
N PHE A 7 -2.28 -3.40 -8.09
CA PHE A 7 -2.47 -3.94 -9.44
C PHE A 7 -3.11 -5.32 -9.29
N HIS A 8 -4.14 -5.58 -10.11
CA HIS A 8 -4.92 -6.83 -10.05
C HIS A 8 -4.65 -7.73 -11.28
N GLU A 9 -3.85 -7.21 -12.21
CA GLU A 9 -3.39 -7.86 -13.43
C GLU A 9 -1.95 -7.42 -13.70
N THR A 10 -1.21 -8.22 -14.48
CA THR A 10 0.15 -7.86 -14.90
C THR A 10 0.10 -6.94 -16.12
N GLY A 11 0.91 -5.88 -16.14
CA GLY A 11 0.95 -4.92 -17.24
C GLY A 11 1.98 -3.82 -16.99
N GLY A 12 1.88 -2.72 -17.73
CA GLY A 12 2.72 -1.53 -17.55
C GLY A 12 2.26 -0.64 -16.39
N ALA A 13 2.71 0.61 -16.38
CA ALA A 13 2.28 1.57 -15.35
C ALA A 13 0.77 1.87 -15.38
N ASP A 14 0.11 1.57 -16.50
CA ASP A 14 -1.32 1.73 -16.75
C ASP A 14 -2.21 0.84 -15.87
N VAL A 15 -1.68 -0.29 -15.35
CA VAL A 15 -2.46 -1.18 -14.48
C VAL A 15 -2.42 -0.80 -13.00
N LEU A 16 -1.64 0.23 -12.63
CA LEU A 16 -1.51 0.72 -11.26
C LEU A 16 -2.71 1.58 -10.85
N ARG A 17 -3.32 1.25 -9.69
CA ARG A 17 -4.48 1.97 -9.14
C ARG A 17 -4.17 2.49 -7.74
N LEU A 18 -4.44 3.77 -7.48
CA LEU A 18 -4.42 4.34 -6.14
C LEU A 18 -5.75 4.04 -5.45
N GLU A 19 -5.73 3.15 -4.45
CA GLU A 19 -6.94 2.67 -3.78
C GLU A 19 -6.89 2.98 -2.28
N HIS A 20 -8.06 3.22 -1.69
CA HIS A 20 -8.21 3.25 -0.25
C HIS A 20 -8.12 1.83 0.32
N VAL A 21 -7.31 1.67 1.35
CA VAL A 21 -7.12 0.37 2.02
C VAL A 21 -7.20 0.51 3.54
N GLU A 22 -7.76 -0.51 4.17
CA GLU A 22 -7.69 -0.66 5.62
C GLU A 22 -6.33 -1.24 6.01
N VAL A 23 -5.76 -0.71 7.10
CA VAL A 23 -4.55 -1.24 7.71
C VAL A 23 -4.91 -1.53 9.16
N GLY A 24 -4.86 -2.81 9.53
CA GLY A 24 -5.16 -3.28 10.88
C GLY A 24 -4.07 -2.93 11.89
N GLU A 25 -4.30 -3.38 13.12
CA GLU A 25 -3.33 -3.24 14.20
C GLU A 25 -2.19 -4.26 14.06
N PRO A 26 -0.94 -3.90 14.39
CA PRO A 26 0.19 -4.82 14.32
C PRO A 26 0.07 -5.91 15.39
N GLY A 27 0.40 -7.15 15.04
CA GLY A 27 0.53 -8.25 15.99
C GLY A 27 1.84 -8.19 16.81
N PRO A 28 2.06 -9.13 17.75
CA PRO A 28 3.29 -9.21 18.52
C PRO A 28 4.54 -9.28 17.60
N GLY A 29 5.49 -8.37 17.83
CA GLY A 29 6.72 -8.27 17.02
C GLY A 29 6.56 -7.56 15.67
N GLN A 30 5.38 -7.02 15.35
CA GLN A 30 5.14 -6.24 14.13
C GLN A 30 5.07 -4.73 14.44
N ALA A 31 5.22 -3.91 13.40
CA ALA A 31 5.08 -2.47 13.50
C ALA A 31 4.12 -1.95 12.42
N ARG A 32 3.36 -0.90 12.75
CA ARG A 32 2.57 -0.14 11.79
C ARG A 32 3.35 1.11 11.37
N VAL A 33 3.81 1.14 10.13
CA VAL A 33 4.68 2.21 9.63
C VAL A 33 3.89 3.19 8.77
N ARG A 34 4.04 4.48 9.07
CA ARG A 34 3.57 5.56 8.19
C ARG A 34 4.71 6.00 7.27
N HIS A 35 4.64 5.59 6.01
CA HIS A 35 5.58 6.01 4.99
C HIS A 35 5.55 7.53 4.83
N SER A 36 6.70 8.18 4.99
CA SER A 36 6.87 9.62 4.68
C SER A 36 7.48 9.83 3.29
N LEU A 37 8.23 8.83 2.82
CA LEU A 37 8.85 8.78 1.50
C LEU A 37 8.79 7.31 1.02
N ILE A 38 8.65 7.14 -0.29
CA ILE A 38 8.75 5.84 -0.98
C ILE A 38 9.68 6.05 -2.17
N ALA A 39 10.64 5.15 -2.35
CA ALA A 39 11.54 5.17 -3.51
C ALA A 39 10.81 4.64 -4.75
N VAL A 40 11.22 5.13 -5.92
CA VAL A 40 10.75 4.66 -7.24
C VAL A 40 11.80 3.75 -7.84
#